data_AF-A0A084VNC4-F1
#
_entry.id   AF-A0A084VNC4-F1
#
_cell.length_a   1.000
_cell.length_b   1.000
_cell.length_c   1.000
_cell.angle_alpha   90.00
_cell.angle_beta   90.00
_cell.angle_gamma   90.00
#
_symmetry.space_group_name_H-M   'P 1'
#
loop_
_entity.id
_entity.type
_entity.pdbx_description
1 polymer ?
#
loop_
_entity_poly.entity_id
_entity_poly.type
_entity_poly.pdbx_seq_one_letter_code
_entity_poly.pdbx_strand_id
1 'polypeptide(L)'
;MELSILTLNIWGIPYVSKDREIRVKAIGDVLASGNYDIVSLQEVWSEADYQFLRQRVENVLPFCHYFYSGVVGSGLAILSRYPIVSAFFHAWSVNGYIHRIQHGDWFGGKGVGMAKISVNDQPVHVYVAHLHAEYNRQCDDYMAHRVIQAHDTAQFIESTRGQSVLQILAGDLNTEPGDLAYRVLVSCSKLKDSYDRKMLGSSVGTNECKSNSYTDPSAAKQNPLGKRIDYVMYRIGDHYEGRLLEHRLPLAERVPGQTCSYSDHEAVYAKLILKKSSSSTIQNLIACNSGKTREDDSCNRDTREETQREAVLALRESVTICNESLKQLESHRRSYTLMAIGVVIVLINLLELQAPYGLKIAFLVLKFLLCAVIIFFVVMATIWNVMEKHGILSGKLSMEIALKGYSLEAASGGRSGIIEKYFTQKEPRQWQKKKSLTTKYEDVYFGISRNYVKSPNNNITEKMKFFVVVALAMVAAVAAQEKYTTKYDGVDLDEILKSDRLFNNYYKCLLDQGRCTPDGNELKRILPDALQTDCAKCSEKQKSGTEKVINYLIDNRNDQWQNLQKKYDPENIYVNKYRDEANKKGIKL
;
A
#
# COMPACT_ATOMS: atom_id res chain seq x y z
N MET A 1 -14.81 -10.15 -32.05
CA MET A 1 -14.07 -11.01 -31.12
C MET A 1 -15.01 -11.37 -29.99
N GLU A 2 -15.04 -12.63 -29.58
CA GLU A 2 -15.80 -13.11 -28.43
C GLU A 2 -14.83 -13.87 -27.54
N LEU A 3 -14.86 -13.61 -26.23
CA LEU A 3 -13.94 -14.21 -25.26
C LEU A 3 -14.69 -14.71 -24.04
N SER A 4 -14.37 -15.94 -23.65
CA SER A 4 -14.85 -16.63 -22.46
C SER A 4 -13.77 -16.62 -21.39
N ILE A 5 -14.00 -15.86 -20.31
CA ILE A 5 -13.05 -15.65 -19.22
C ILE A 5 -13.52 -16.38 -17.97
N LEU A 6 -12.62 -17.11 -17.32
CA LEU A 6 -12.84 -17.74 -16.03
C LEU A 6 -11.81 -17.23 -15.01
N THR A 7 -12.25 -17.00 -13.76
CA THR A 7 -11.35 -16.89 -12.62
C THR A 7 -11.73 -17.86 -11.51
N LEU A 8 -10.74 -18.40 -10.81
CA LEU A 8 -10.94 -19.28 -9.66
C LEU A 8 -9.73 -19.23 -8.72
N ASN A 9 -9.97 -18.91 -7.45
CA ASN A 9 -9.08 -19.28 -6.36
C ASN A 9 -9.21 -20.78 -6.11
N ILE A 10 -8.14 -21.55 -6.34
CA ILE A 10 -8.17 -23.02 -6.27
C ILE A 10 -7.93 -23.58 -4.86
N TRP A 11 -7.61 -22.72 -3.89
CA TRP A 11 -7.26 -23.12 -2.52
C TRP A 11 -6.28 -24.29 -2.50
N GLY A 12 -5.11 -24.06 -3.10
CA GLY A 12 -4.09 -25.07 -3.40
C GLY A 12 -2.94 -25.11 -2.38
N ILE A 13 -3.17 -24.76 -1.12
CA ILE A 13 -2.12 -24.69 -0.09
C ILE A 13 -1.72 -26.12 0.34
N PRO A 14 -0.45 -26.54 0.16
CA PRO A 14 0.01 -27.85 0.61
C PRO A 14 -0.21 -28.06 2.11
N TYR A 15 -0.65 -29.26 2.49
CA TYR A 15 -0.92 -29.68 3.88
C TYR A 15 -2.05 -28.94 4.63
N VAL A 16 -2.54 -27.81 4.12
CA VAL A 16 -3.61 -27.01 4.74
C VAL A 16 -4.94 -27.24 4.03
N SER A 17 -4.95 -27.14 2.71
CA SER A 17 -6.19 -27.24 1.94
C SER A 17 -6.68 -28.69 1.88
N LYS A 18 -7.94 -28.90 2.31
CA LYS A 18 -8.58 -30.22 2.32
C LYS A 18 -8.83 -30.73 0.90
N ASP A 19 -8.78 -32.05 0.74
CA ASP A 19 -9.09 -32.77 -0.51
C ASP A 19 -8.35 -32.23 -1.76
N ARG A 20 -7.16 -31.62 -1.56
CA ARG A 20 -6.44 -30.85 -2.58
C ARG A 20 -6.24 -31.63 -3.88
N GLU A 21 -5.75 -32.87 -3.81
CA GLU A 21 -5.46 -33.68 -5.00
C GLU A 21 -6.72 -34.00 -5.81
N ILE A 22 -7.82 -34.35 -5.13
CA ILE A 22 -9.12 -34.63 -5.76
C ILE A 22 -9.64 -33.37 -6.46
N ARG A 23 -9.59 -32.23 -5.77
CA ARG A 23 -10.07 -30.94 -6.30
C ARG A 23 -9.24 -30.44 -7.47
N VAL A 24 -7.90 -30.44 -7.35
CA VAL A 24 -7.00 -30.00 -8.42
C VAL A 24 -7.22 -30.85 -9.68
N LYS A 25 -7.41 -32.17 -9.52
CA LYS A 25 -7.78 -33.04 -10.64
C LYS A 25 -9.11 -32.64 -11.29
N ALA A 26 -10.16 -32.45 -10.49
CA ALA A 26 -11.48 -32.06 -10.98
C ALA A 26 -11.48 -30.68 -11.64
N ILE A 27 -10.73 -29.71 -11.09
CA ILE A 27 -10.51 -28.40 -11.70
C ILE A 27 -9.82 -28.60 -13.06
N GLY A 28 -8.74 -29.38 -13.12
CA GLY A 28 -8.07 -29.69 -14.39
C GLY A 28 -9.01 -30.30 -15.44
N ASP A 29 -9.89 -31.21 -15.04
CA ASP A 29 -10.90 -31.80 -15.93
C ASP A 29 -11.90 -30.77 -16.46
N VAL A 30 -12.35 -29.83 -15.61
CA VAL A 30 -13.23 -28.73 -16.01
C VAL A 30 -12.52 -27.78 -16.98
N LEU A 31 -11.27 -27.41 -16.69
CA LEU A 31 -10.51 -26.50 -17.56
C LEU A 31 -10.19 -27.16 -18.91
N ALA A 32 -10.00 -28.49 -18.94
CA ALA A 32 -9.76 -29.27 -20.15
C ALA A 32 -11.01 -29.42 -21.05
N SER A 33 -12.19 -28.94 -20.65
CA SER A 33 -13.42 -29.07 -21.44
C SER A 33 -13.45 -28.24 -22.73
N GLY A 34 -12.55 -27.24 -22.86
CA GLY A 34 -12.52 -26.32 -23.99
C GLY A 34 -13.56 -25.20 -23.93
N ASN A 35 -14.24 -25.01 -22.80
CA ASN A 35 -15.28 -23.99 -22.64
C ASN A 35 -14.73 -22.56 -22.39
N TYR A 36 -13.43 -22.42 -22.14
CA TYR A 36 -12.80 -21.16 -21.75
C TYR A 36 -11.68 -20.77 -22.73
N ASP A 37 -11.52 -19.47 -22.94
CA ASP A 37 -10.45 -18.89 -23.76
C ASP A 37 -9.27 -18.41 -22.90
N ILE A 38 -9.58 -17.86 -21.73
CA ILE A 38 -8.61 -17.29 -20.79
C ILE A 38 -9.05 -17.70 -19.38
N VAL A 39 -8.13 -18.25 -18.60
CA VAL A 39 -8.34 -18.69 -17.22
C VAL A 39 -7.32 -18.00 -16.32
N SER A 40 -7.80 -17.38 -15.25
CA SER A 40 -7.00 -16.76 -14.19
C SER A 40 -7.13 -17.58 -12.92
N LEU A 41 -6.01 -18.10 -12.39
CA LEU A 41 -6.01 -18.90 -11.17
C LEU A 41 -5.27 -18.20 -10.04
N GLN A 42 -5.81 -18.33 -8.83
CA GLN A 42 -5.20 -17.87 -7.57
C GLN A 42 -4.99 -19.06 -6.63
N GLU A 43 -4.06 -18.90 -5.69
CA GLU A 43 -3.64 -19.94 -4.72
C GLU A 43 -3.09 -21.23 -5.34
N VAL A 44 -2.44 -21.12 -6.49
CA VAL A 44 -1.63 -22.20 -7.06
C VAL A 44 -0.26 -22.23 -6.37
N TRP A 45 -0.20 -22.72 -5.13
CA TRP A 45 1.01 -22.68 -4.30
C TRP A 45 2.00 -23.85 -4.54
N SER A 46 1.53 -24.92 -5.18
CA SER A 46 2.33 -26.11 -5.48
C SER A 46 2.78 -26.11 -6.94
N GLU A 47 4.09 -26.22 -7.17
CA GLU A 47 4.65 -26.40 -8.52
C GLU A 47 4.12 -27.69 -9.17
N ALA A 48 3.93 -28.76 -8.39
CA ALA A 48 3.37 -30.01 -8.89
C ALA A 48 1.92 -29.83 -9.36
N ASP A 49 1.11 -29.07 -8.61
CA ASP A 49 -0.29 -28.81 -8.95
C ASP A 49 -0.36 -27.92 -10.22
N TYR A 50 0.53 -26.93 -10.34
CA TYR A 50 0.65 -26.11 -11.56
C TYR A 50 1.02 -26.95 -12.79
N GLN A 51 2.06 -27.79 -12.69
CA GLN A 51 2.49 -28.63 -13.82
C GLN A 51 1.41 -29.64 -14.20
N PHE A 52 0.70 -30.21 -13.23
CA PHE A 52 -0.45 -31.09 -13.49
C PHE A 52 -1.54 -30.34 -14.26
N LEU A 53 -1.97 -29.17 -13.79
CA LEU A 53 -3.00 -28.37 -14.45
C LEU A 53 -2.57 -27.99 -15.87
N ARG A 54 -1.32 -27.54 -16.04
CA ARG A 54 -0.74 -27.19 -17.34
C ARG A 54 -0.77 -28.36 -18.33
N GLN A 55 -0.33 -29.54 -17.91
CA GLN A 55 -0.37 -30.74 -18.74
C GLN A 55 -1.81 -31.15 -19.07
N ARG A 56 -2.72 -31.06 -18.09
CA ARG A 56 -4.11 -31.48 -18.26
C ARG A 56 -4.85 -30.64 -19.31
N VAL A 57 -4.53 -29.35 -19.41
CA VAL A 57 -5.21 -28.41 -20.32
C VAL A 57 -4.47 -28.14 -21.62
N GLU A 58 -3.31 -28.78 -21.86
CA GLU A 58 -2.41 -28.47 -22.99
C GLU A 58 -3.12 -28.43 -24.35
N ASN A 59 -4.10 -29.31 -24.58
CA ASN A 59 -4.83 -29.38 -25.85
C ASN A 59 -5.81 -28.21 -26.09
N VAL A 60 -6.22 -27.47 -25.05
CA VAL A 60 -7.26 -26.42 -25.13
C VAL A 60 -6.80 -25.05 -24.65
N LEU A 61 -5.84 -25.01 -23.73
CA LEU A 61 -5.20 -23.81 -23.18
C LEU A 61 -3.66 -23.99 -23.21
N PRO A 62 -3.03 -24.12 -24.39
CA PRO A 62 -1.60 -24.46 -24.50
C PRO A 62 -0.66 -23.38 -23.95
N PHE A 63 -1.11 -22.13 -23.84
CA PHE A 63 -0.26 -21.00 -23.43
C PHE A 63 -0.47 -20.68 -21.95
N CYS A 64 0.35 -21.30 -21.10
CA CYS A 64 0.29 -21.14 -19.64
C CYS A 64 1.47 -20.34 -19.11
N HIS A 65 1.22 -19.51 -18.09
CA HIS A 65 2.26 -18.76 -17.39
C HIS A 65 1.99 -18.73 -15.88
N TYR A 66 2.99 -19.12 -15.09
CA TYR A 66 3.01 -18.98 -13.64
C TYR A 66 3.87 -17.78 -13.26
N PHE A 67 3.38 -16.95 -12.34
CA PHE A 67 4.11 -15.78 -11.87
C PHE A 67 4.91 -16.14 -10.62
N TYR A 68 6.24 -16.28 -10.73
CA TYR A 68 7.09 -16.58 -9.58
C TYR A 68 7.41 -15.30 -8.77
N SER A 69 7.30 -15.38 -7.44
CA SER A 69 7.57 -14.28 -6.51
C SER A 69 7.72 -14.79 -5.08
N GLY A 70 8.34 -14.01 -4.19
CA GLY A 70 8.43 -14.32 -2.76
C GLY A 70 9.16 -15.63 -2.45
N VAL A 71 8.85 -16.22 -1.29
CA VAL A 71 9.49 -17.46 -0.82
C VAL A 71 8.78 -18.71 -1.35
N VAL A 72 7.44 -18.67 -1.41
CA VAL A 72 6.61 -19.84 -1.78
C VAL A 72 5.91 -19.69 -3.15
N GLY A 73 6.27 -18.68 -3.94
CA GLY A 73 5.56 -18.31 -5.18
C GLY A 73 4.58 -17.16 -4.98
N SER A 74 3.93 -16.71 -6.06
CA SER A 74 2.83 -15.74 -5.97
C SER A 74 1.46 -16.39 -5.80
N GLY A 75 1.35 -17.68 -6.14
CA GLY A 75 0.07 -18.38 -6.23
C GLY A 75 -0.75 -18.02 -7.48
N LEU A 76 -0.23 -17.19 -8.39
CA LEU A 76 -0.97 -16.68 -9.54
C LEU A 76 -0.56 -17.36 -10.84
N ALA A 77 -1.54 -17.75 -11.65
CA ALA A 77 -1.31 -18.28 -12.98
C ALA A 77 -2.34 -17.78 -14.00
N ILE A 78 -1.93 -17.64 -15.25
CA ILE A 78 -2.80 -17.40 -16.41
C ILE A 78 -2.63 -18.56 -17.39
N LEU A 79 -3.76 -19.10 -17.87
CA LEU A 79 -3.82 -20.14 -18.89
C LEU A 79 -4.65 -19.61 -20.05
N SER A 80 -4.15 -19.73 -21.28
CA SER A 80 -4.80 -19.16 -22.45
C SER A 80 -4.81 -20.10 -23.64
N ARG A 81 -5.91 -20.02 -24.39
CA ARG A 81 -6.07 -20.59 -25.73
C ARG A 81 -5.17 -19.89 -26.75
N TYR A 82 -4.86 -18.62 -26.51
CA TYR A 82 -4.17 -17.75 -27.44
C TYR A 82 -2.74 -17.44 -26.96
N PRO A 83 -1.79 -17.14 -27.88
CA PRO A 83 -0.40 -16.90 -27.51
C PRO A 83 -0.22 -15.75 -26.51
N ILE A 84 0.48 -16.04 -25.41
CA ILE A 84 0.99 -15.04 -24.47
C ILE A 84 2.27 -14.44 -25.07
N VAL A 85 2.23 -13.18 -25.48
CA VAL A 85 3.35 -12.49 -26.14
C VAL A 85 4.30 -11.83 -25.15
N SER A 86 3.84 -11.53 -23.93
CA SER A 86 4.64 -10.91 -22.87
C SER A 86 3.97 -11.17 -21.53
N ALA A 87 4.76 -11.42 -20.50
CA ALA A 87 4.30 -11.46 -19.12
C ALA A 87 5.11 -10.50 -18.26
N PHE A 88 4.47 -9.88 -17.26
CA PHE A 88 5.11 -8.97 -16.31
C PHE A 88 4.48 -9.15 -14.93
N PHE A 89 5.30 -9.13 -13.88
CA PHE A 89 4.83 -9.27 -12.49
C PHE A 89 5.21 -8.03 -11.68
N HIS A 90 4.25 -7.48 -10.97
CA HIS A 90 4.44 -6.34 -10.08
C HIS A 90 4.15 -6.77 -8.63
N ALA A 91 5.22 -6.84 -7.82
CA ALA A 91 5.12 -7.16 -6.39
C ALA A 91 4.69 -5.91 -5.60
N TRP A 92 3.73 -6.07 -4.68
CA TRP A 92 3.28 -4.95 -3.86
C TRP A 92 4.28 -4.61 -2.74
N SER A 93 4.25 -3.36 -2.28
CA SER A 93 5.14 -2.86 -1.22
C SER A 93 4.78 -3.33 0.19
N VAL A 94 3.54 -3.79 0.40
CA VAL A 94 3.01 -4.28 1.68
C VAL A 94 2.21 -5.55 1.46
N ASN A 95 2.50 -6.61 2.22
CA ASN A 95 1.96 -7.96 2.04
C ASN A 95 1.69 -8.70 3.37
N GLY A 96 1.31 -7.98 4.42
CA GLY A 96 1.05 -8.55 5.74
C GLY A 96 2.26 -8.53 6.67
N TYR A 97 2.18 -9.26 7.79
CA TYR A 97 3.18 -9.22 8.86
C TYR A 97 3.91 -10.55 9.08
N ILE A 98 5.25 -10.54 9.02
CA ILE A 98 6.09 -11.75 9.20
C ILE A 98 5.81 -12.55 10.46
N HIS A 99 5.50 -11.87 11.57
CA HIS A 99 5.29 -12.49 12.87
C HIS A 99 3.91 -13.12 13.02
N ARG A 100 2.96 -12.83 12.11
CA ARG A 100 1.64 -13.46 12.10
C ARG A 100 1.68 -14.71 11.25
N ILE A 101 2.36 -15.73 11.77
CA ILE A 101 2.62 -17.00 11.06
C ILE A 101 1.32 -17.70 10.62
N GLN A 102 0.23 -17.49 11.36
CA GLN A 102 -1.12 -17.99 11.03
C GLN A 102 -1.72 -17.32 9.78
N HIS A 103 -1.19 -16.17 9.36
CA HIS A 103 -1.67 -15.38 8.22
C HIS A 103 -0.66 -15.53 7.07
N GLY A 104 -0.94 -16.46 6.16
CA GLY A 104 0.01 -16.93 5.15
C GLY A 104 0.44 -15.89 4.10
N ASP A 105 -0.27 -14.76 4.01
CA ASP A 105 -0.07 -13.70 3.00
C ASP A 105 1.36 -13.19 2.94
N TRP A 106 2.05 -13.08 4.09
CA TRP A 106 3.42 -12.55 4.13
C TRP A 106 4.45 -13.49 3.49
N PHE A 107 4.26 -14.79 3.63
CA PHE A 107 5.18 -15.78 3.06
C PHE A 107 4.97 -15.91 1.54
N GLY A 108 3.75 -15.63 1.06
CA GLY A 108 3.41 -15.51 -0.35
C GLY A 108 4.00 -14.25 -0.99
N GLY A 109 4.57 -14.38 -2.17
CA GLY A 109 5.01 -13.25 -2.98
C GLY A 109 3.84 -12.54 -3.66
N LYS A 110 2.89 -12.00 -2.88
CA LYS A 110 1.66 -11.37 -3.40
C LYS A 110 1.96 -10.15 -4.29
N GLY A 111 1.13 -9.97 -5.31
CA GLY A 111 1.29 -8.95 -6.34
C GLY A 111 0.22 -9.08 -7.42
N VAL A 112 0.45 -8.39 -8.54
CA VAL A 112 -0.37 -8.46 -9.74
C VAL A 112 0.47 -8.99 -10.92
N GLY A 113 0.01 -10.08 -11.52
CA GLY A 113 0.55 -10.63 -12.76
C GLY A 113 -0.17 -10.04 -13.96
N MET A 114 0.55 -9.72 -15.02
CA MET A 114 0.03 -9.25 -16.30
C MET A 114 0.49 -10.18 -17.41
N ALA A 115 -0.43 -10.59 -18.29
CA ALA A 115 -0.14 -11.24 -19.56
C ALA A 115 -0.71 -10.42 -20.71
N LYS A 116 0.12 -10.15 -21.73
CA LYS A 116 -0.33 -9.66 -23.03
C LYS A 116 -0.61 -10.87 -23.91
N ILE A 117 -1.83 -10.98 -24.41
CA ILE A 117 -2.32 -12.12 -25.18
C ILE A 117 -2.69 -11.63 -26.57
N SER A 118 -2.19 -12.30 -27.62
CA SER A 118 -2.54 -11.97 -29.01
C SER A 118 -3.74 -12.77 -29.46
N VAL A 119 -4.92 -12.14 -29.52
CA VAL A 119 -6.17 -12.77 -29.96
C VAL A 119 -6.50 -12.25 -31.35
N ASN A 120 -6.36 -13.09 -32.38
CA ASN A 120 -6.56 -12.70 -33.78
C ASN A 120 -5.77 -11.43 -34.17
N ASP A 121 -4.47 -11.40 -33.81
CA ASP A 121 -3.55 -10.27 -34.00
C ASP A 121 -3.97 -8.97 -33.30
N GLN A 122 -4.85 -9.05 -32.30
CA GLN A 122 -5.23 -7.92 -31.46
C GLN A 122 -4.74 -8.12 -30.01
N PRO A 123 -4.12 -7.11 -29.40
CA PRO A 123 -3.59 -7.23 -28.04
C PRO A 123 -4.71 -7.19 -27.00
N VAL A 124 -4.83 -8.26 -26.21
CA VAL A 124 -5.67 -8.34 -25.01
C VAL A 124 -4.76 -8.38 -23.79
N HIS A 125 -4.98 -7.50 -22.81
CA HIS A 125 -4.19 -7.48 -21.58
C HIS A 125 -5.01 -8.12 -20.46
N VAL A 126 -4.46 -9.16 -19.84
CA VAL A 126 -5.08 -9.87 -18.72
C VAL A 126 -4.22 -9.66 -17.48
N TYR A 127 -4.87 -9.27 -16.39
CA TYR A 127 -4.27 -9.05 -15.09
C TYR A 127 -4.87 -10.07 -14.12
N VAL A 128 -4.01 -10.73 -13.34
CA VAL A 128 -4.38 -11.63 -12.25
C VAL A 128 -3.86 -11.04 -10.95
N ALA A 129 -4.71 -10.97 -9.93
CA ALA A 129 -4.32 -10.48 -8.61
C ALA A 129 -4.99 -11.33 -7.53
N HIS A 130 -4.31 -11.44 -6.38
CA HIS A 130 -4.87 -11.98 -5.15
C HIS A 130 -4.52 -11.04 -3.99
N LEU A 131 -5.44 -10.13 -3.65
CA LEU A 131 -5.21 -9.11 -2.61
C LEU A 131 -5.06 -9.78 -1.23
N HIS A 132 -4.52 -9.06 -0.25
CA HIS A 132 -4.38 -9.56 1.13
C HIS A 132 -5.73 -10.04 1.67
N ALA A 133 -5.77 -11.15 2.41
CA ALA A 133 -7.01 -11.68 2.96
C ALA A 133 -7.58 -10.80 4.09
N GLU A 134 -8.91 -10.73 4.21
CA GLU A 134 -9.61 -10.13 5.34
C GLU A 134 -9.88 -11.17 6.43
N TYR A 135 -9.03 -11.20 7.46
CA TYR A 135 -9.15 -12.18 8.55
C TYR A 135 -10.21 -11.81 9.61
N ASN A 136 -10.54 -10.51 9.75
CA ASN A 136 -11.51 -10.06 10.74
C ASN A 136 -12.15 -8.71 10.32
N ARG A 137 -13.43 -8.75 9.93
CA ARG A 137 -14.16 -7.55 9.47
C ARG A 137 -14.41 -6.51 10.57
N GLN A 138 -14.46 -6.91 11.84
CA GLN A 138 -14.71 -5.99 12.96
C GLN A 138 -13.43 -5.27 13.41
N CYS A 139 -12.27 -5.90 13.22
CA CYS A 139 -10.96 -5.41 13.61
C CYS A 139 -9.95 -5.81 12.54
N ASP A 140 -9.99 -5.08 11.43
CA ASP A 140 -9.15 -5.39 10.27
C ASP A 140 -7.80 -4.66 10.33
N ASP A 141 -6.80 -5.38 10.81
CA ASP A 141 -5.41 -4.93 10.88
C ASP A 141 -4.76 -4.71 9.49
N TYR A 142 -5.41 -5.19 8.41
CA TYR A 142 -4.85 -5.21 7.05
C TYR A 142 -5.57 -4.29 6.07
N MET A 143 -6.48 -3.44 6.54
CA MET A 143 -7.21 -2.51 5.67
C MET A 143 -6.26 -1.63 4.86
N ALA A 144 -5.24 -1.06 5.50
CA ALA A 144 -4.23 -0.25 4.82
C ALA A 144 -3.49 -1.04 3.74
N HIS A 145 -3.21 -2.33 3.98
CA HIS A 145 -2.53 -3.18 3.00
C HIS A 145 -3.43 -3.40 1.79
N ARG A 146 -4.68 -3.84 1.99
CA ARG A 146 -5.62 -4.08 0.89
C ARG A 146 -5.87 -2.82 0.06
N VAL A 147 -6.00 -1.66 0.71
CA VAL A 147 -6.22 -0.38 0.03
C VAL A 147 -5.00 0.04 -0.79
N ILE A 148 -3.78 -0.10 -0.25
CA ILE A 148 -2.55 0.20 -1.00
C ILE A 148 -2.40 -0.76 -2.17
N GLN A 149 -2.62 -2.06 -1.98
CA GLN A 149 -2.57 -3.07 -3.04
C GLN A 149 -3.61 -2.79 -4.13
N ALA A 150 -4.82 -2.38 -3.76
CA ALA A 150 -5.87 -2.00 -4.70
C ALA A 150 -5.49 -0.77 -5.53
N HIS A 151 -4.97 0.29 -4.88
CA HIS A 151 -4.50 1.49 -5.58
C HIS A 151 -3.32 1.18 -6.49
N ASP A 152 -2.34 0.44 -6.00
CA ASP A 152 -1.14 0.07 -6.76
C ASP A 152 -1.50 -0.80 -7.98
N THR A 153 -2.41 -1.76 -7.80
CA THR A 153 -2.98 -2.56 -8.90
C THR A 153 -3.69 -1.68 -9.92
N ALA A 154 -4.49 -0.71 -9.48
CA ALA A 154 -5.17 0.21 -10.39
C ALA A 154 -4.20 1.09 -11.18
N GLN A 155 -3.17 1.64 -10.52
CA GLN A 155 -2.11 2.44 -11.17
C GLN A 155 -1.31 1.60 -12.16
N PHE A 156 -1.00 0.36 -11.79
CA PHE A 156 -0.31 -0.58 -12.65
C PHE A 156 -1.12 -0.83 -13.93
N ILE A 157 -2.41 -1.16 -13.82
CA ILE A 157 -3.32 -1.38 -14.96
C ILE A 157 -3.38 -0.13 -15.85
N GLU A 158 -3.52 1.06 -15.27
CA GLU A 158 -3.54 2.31 -16.04
C GLU A 158 -2.22 2.57 -16.77
N SER A 159 -1.09 2.29 -16.13
CA SER A 159 0.25 2.50 -16.69
C SER A 159 0.60 1.49 -17.78
N THR A 160 0.03 0.29 -17.73
CA THR A 160 0.32 -0.80 -18.68
C THR A 160 -0.78 -1.07 -19.71
N ARG A 161 -1.82 -0.23 -19.77
CA ARG A 161 -2.95 -0.41 -20.71
C ARG A 161 -2.55 -0.48 -22.19
N GLY A 162 -1.50 0.26 -22.59
CA GLY A 162 -0.97 0.27 -23.96
C GLY A 162 -2.05 0.48 -25.03
N GLN A 163 -1.91 -0.20 -26.17
CA GLN A 163 -2.89 -0.21 -27.27
C GLN A 163 -3.85 -1.41 -27.20
N SER A 164 -4.07 -1.97 -26.00
CA SER A 164 -4.93 -3.14 -25.84
C SER A 164 -6.36 -2.86 -26.26
N VAL A 165 -6.97 -3.81 -26.99
CA VAL A 165 -8.38 -3.73 -27.40
C VAL A 165 -9.31 -4.11 -26.27
N LEU A 166 -8.79 -4.85 -25.29
CA LEU A 166 -9.50 -5.30 -24.10
C LEU A 166 -8.50 -5.43 -22.93
N GLN A 167 -8.85 -4.85 -21.80
CA GLN A 167 -8.20 -5.07 -20.51
C GLN A 167 -9.14 -5.90 -19.63
N ILE A 168 -8.60 -6.93 -18.97
CA ILE A 168 -9.32 -7.80 -18.04
C ILE A 168 -8.53 -7.89 -16.75
N LEU A 169 -9.13 -7.60 -15.60
CA LEU A 169 -8.62 -8.01 -14.30
C LEU A 169 -9.49 -9.15 -13.78
N ALA A 170 -8.88 -10.28 -13.46
CA ALA A 170 -9.58 -11.49 -13.05
C ALA A 170 -8.88 -12.11 -11.84
N GLY A 171 -9.56 -12.17 -10.69
CA GLY A 171 -8.99 -12.77 -9.49
C GLY A 171 -9.81 -12.59 -8.22
N ASP A 172 -9.28 -13.18 -7.14
CA ASP A 172 -9.75 -12.98 -5.76
C ASP A 172 -9.21 -11.64 -5.22
N LEU A 173 -10.09 -10.67 -5.10
CA LEU A 173 -9.70 -9.33 -4.65
C LEU A 173 -9.92 -9.12 -3.14
N ASN A 174 -10.36 -10.13 -2.39
CA ASN A 174 -10.56 -10.06 -0.94
C ASN A 174 -11.29 -8.78 -0.45
N THR A 175 -12.25 -8.32 -1.24
CA THR A 175 -13.02 -7.09 -0.97
C THR A 175 -14.45 -7.26 -1.49
N GLU A 176 -15.45 -6.81 -0.74
CA GLU A 176 -16.84 -6.85 -1.18
C GLU A 176 -17.21 -5.61 -2.00
N PRO A 177 -18.29 -5.67 -2.80
CA PRO A 177 -18.75 -4.51 -3.55
C PRO A 177 -19.15 -3.38 -2.61
N GLY A 178 -18.54 -2.21 -2.78
CA GLY A 178 -18.76 -1.02 -1.95
C GLY A 178 -17.72 -0.82 -0.85
N ASP A 179 -16.94 -1.85 -0.51
CA ASP A 179 -15.78 -1.69 0.37
C ASP A 179 -14.75 -0.74 -0.27
N LEU A 180 -13.90 -0.15 0.56
CA LEU A 180 -12.97 0.88 0.11
C LEU A 180 -11.98 0.38 -0.95
N ALA A 181 -11.38 -0.81 -0.75
CA ALA A 181 -10.45 -1.39 -1.72
C ALA A 181 -11.13 -1.64 -3.08
N TYR A 182 -12.35 -2.17 -3.08
CA TYR A 182 -13.18 -2.30 -4.29
C TYR A 182 -13.41 -0.96 -4.99
N ARG A 183 -13.83 0.08 -4.25
CA ARG A 183 -14.12 1.41 -4.80
C ARG A 183 -12.88 2.05 -5.40
N VAL A 184 -11.73 1.99 -4.72
CA VAL A 184 -10.43 2.44 -5.24
C VAL A 184 -10.11 1.72 -6.54
N LEU A 185 -10.19 0.38 -6.53
CA LEU A 185 -9.81 -0.43 -7.67
C LEU A 185 -10.68 -0.12 -8.89
N VAL A 186 -12.00 -0.13 -8.77
CA VAL A 186 -12.93 0.15 -9.88
C VAL A 186 -12.77 1.59 -10.40
N SER A 187 -12.75 2.58 -9.50
CA SER A 187 -12.75 4.00 -9.89
C SER A 187 -11.40 4.47 -10.46
N CYS A 188 -10.28 4.05 -9.86
CA CYS A 188 -8.94 4.44 -10.33
C CYS A 188 -8.52 3.63 -11.56
N SER A 189 -8.86 2.34 -11.65
CA SER A 189 -8.53 1.53 -12.82
C SER A 189 -9.54 1.69 -13.95
N LYS A 190 -10.65 2.43 -13.76
CA LYS A 190 -11.82 2.59 -14.67
C LYS A 190 -12.24 1.29 -15.38
N LEU A 191 -12.06 0.16 -14.71
CA LEU A 191 -12.59 -1.12 -15.15
C LEU A 191 -14.06 -1.18 -14.73
N LYS A 192 -14.86 -1.91 -15.50
CA LYS A 192 -16.25 -2.23 -15.17
C LYS A 192 -16.31 -3.62 -14.58
N ASP A 193 -17.01 -3.78 -13.47
CA ASP A 193 -17.36 -5.10 -12.95
C ASP A 193 -18.28 -5.81 -13.96
N SER A 194 -18.00 -7.09 -14.25
CA SER A 194 -18.88 -7.91 -15.10
C SER A 194 -20.19 -8.28 -14.41
N TYR A 195 -20.28 -8.16 -13.09
CA TYR A 195 -21.52 -8.37 -12.37
C TYR A 195 -22.35 -7.08 -12.33
N ASP A 196 -23.56 -7.12 -12.91
CA ASP A 196 -24.58 -6.08 -12.75
C ASP A 196 -25.83 -6.66 -12.08
N ARG A 197 -26.08 -6.24 -10.83
CA ARG A 197 -27.25 -6.65 -10.04
C ARG A 197 -28.57 -6.35 -10.75
N LYS A 198 -28.65 -5.25 -11.50
CA LYS A 198 -29.88 -4.85 -12.22
C LYS A 198 -30.20 -5.82 -13.35
N MET A 199 -29.18 -6.41 -13.98
CA MET A 199 -29.36 -7.37 -15.07
C MET A 199 -29.48 -8.82 -14.60
N LEU A 200 -28.83 -9.18 -13.49
CA LEU A 200 -28.70 -10.57 -13.04
C LEU A 200 -29.67 -10.97 -11.91
N GLY A 201 -30.36 -10.01 -11.28
CA GLY A 201 -31.48 -10.24 -10.37
C GLY A 201 -31.14 -10.73 -8.94
N SER A 202 -30.18 -11.65 -8.76
CA SER A 202 -29.84 -12.24 -7.46
C SER A 202 -28.40 -11.93 -7.02
N SER A 203 -28.21 -11.61 -5.73
CA SER A 203 -26.87 -11.49 -5.13
C SER A 203 -26.15 -12.82 -5.17
N VAL A 204 -24.92 -12.83 -5.71
CA VAL A 204 -24.09 -14.02 -5.85
C VAL A 204 -22.86 -13.86 -4.96
N GLY A 205 -22.70 -14.75 -3.98
CA GLY A 205 -21.46 -14.90 -3.23
C GLY A 205 -20.49 -15.82 -3.97
N THR A 206 -19.20 -15.59 -3.77
CA THR A 206 -18.10 -16.37 -4.33
C THR A 206 -17.25 -17.03 -3.25
N ASN A 207 -17.48 -16.72 -1.98
CA ASN A 207 -16.77 -17.33 -0.85
C ASN A 207 -17.70 -17.36 0.38
N GLU A 208 -17.45 -18.28 1.32
CA GLU A 208 -18.28 -18.50 2.52
C GLU A 208 -19.78 -18.74 2.20
N CYS A 209 -20.09 -19.27 1.02
CA CYS A 209 -21.45 -19.59 0.62
C CYS A 209 -21.97 -20.79 1.43
N LYS A 210 -23.22 -20.76 1.92
CA LYS A 210 -23.80 -21.91 2.66
C LYS A 210 -23.80 -23.20 1.84
N SER A 211 -23.93 -23.10 0.53
CA SER A 211 -23.88 -24.24 -0.38
C SER A 211 -22.48 -24.87 -0.44
N ASN A 212 -21.40 -24.13 -0.24
CA ASN A 212 -20.03 -24.63 -0.34
C ASN A 212 -19.67 -25.58 0.81
N SER A 213 -19.04 -26.72 0.52
CA SER A 213 -18.73 -27.75 1.51
C SER A 213 -17.68 -27.35 2.55
N TYR A 214 -16.89 -26.31 2.27
CA TYR A 214 -15.79 -25.86 3.12
C TYR A 214 -16.14 -24.66 3.99
N THR A 215 -17.32 -24.06 3.78
CA THR A 215 -17.78 -22.93 4.57
C THR A 215 -17.97 -23.32 6.03
N ASP A 216 -17.41 -22.52 6.94
CA ASP A 216 -17.61 -22.69 8.36
C ASP A 216 -19.13 -22.59 8.72
N PRO A 217 -19.69 -23.51 9.52
CA PRO A 217 -21.12 -23.49 9.85
C PRO A 217 -21.59 -22.20 10.51
N SER A 218 -20.73 -21.50 11.26
CA SER A 218 -21.07 -20.22 11.87
C SER A 218 -21.13 -19.10 10.84
N ALA A 219 -20.19 -19.07 9.89
CA ALA A 219 -20.19 -18.12 8.76
C ALA A 219 -21.42 -18.34 7.87
N ALA A 220 -21.71 -19.59 7.50
CA ALA A 220 -22.91 -19.95 6.71
C ALA A 220 -24.23 -19.56 7.39
N LYS A 221 -24.27 -19.55 8.73
CA LYS A 221 -25.43 -19.11 9.50
C LYS A 221 -25.55 -17.58 9.55
N GLN A 222 -24.43 -16.86 9.64
CA GLN A 222 -24.41 -15.40 9.69
C GLN A 222 -24.76 -14.79 8.33
N ASN A 223 -24.19 -15.31 7.25
CA ASN A 223 -24.46 -14.86 5.89
C ASN A 223 -24.59 -16.05 4.92
N PRO A 224 -25.80 -16.61 4.75
CA PRO A 224 -26.01 -17.79 3.91
C PRO A 224 -25.65 -17.60 2.44
N LEU A 225 -25.74 -16.36 1.92
CA LEU A 225 -25.41 -16.04 0.53
C LEU A 225 -23.90 -15.92 0.30
N GLY A 226 -23.08 -15.93 1.35
CA GLY A 226 -21.64 -15.73 1.27
C GLY A 226 -21.25 -14.29 0.92
N LYS A 227 -19.95 -14.11 0.71
CA LYS A 227 -19.31 -12.85 0.34
C LYS A 227 -18.96 -12.90 -1.15
N ARG A 228 -19.03 -11.76 -1.85
CA ARG A 228 -18.56 -11.64 -3.23
C ARG A 228 -17.19 -10.99 -3.23
N ILE A 229 -16.15 -11.78 -3.42
CA ILE A 229 -14.76 -11.30 -3.38
C ILE A 229 -13.94 -11.70 -4.62
N ASP A 230 -14.52 -12.51 -5.51
CA ASP A 230 -13.90 -12.91 -6.78
C ASP A 230 -14.55 -12.15 -7.93
N TYR A 231 -13.73 -11.64 -8.85
CA TYR A 231 -14.19 -10.72 -9.88
C TYR A 231 -13.58 -11.01 -11.25
N VAL A 232 -14.38 -10.78 -12.28
CA VAL A 232 -13.90 -10.46 -13.62
C VAL A 232 -14.31 -9.02 -13.91
N MET A 233 -13.33 -8.12 -14.00
CA MET A 233 -13.52 -6.72 -14.36
C MET A 233 -12.88 -6.45 -15.72
N TYR A 234 -13.47 -5.56 -16.51
CA TYR A 234 -13.01 -5.32 -17.87
C TYR A 234 -13.12 -3.86 -18.32
N ARG A 235 -12.27 -3.49 -19.28
CA ARG A 235 -12.40 -2.25 -20.04
C ARG A 235 -12.11 -2.51 -21.50
N ILE A 236 -12.97 -1.98 -22.35
CA ILE A 236 -12.86 -2.07 -23.81
C ILE A 236 -12.04 -0.87 -24.30
N GLY A 237 -11.14 -1.12 -25.27
CA GLY A 237 -10.31 -0.07 -25.85
C GLY A 237 -11.12 0.96 -26.63
N ASP A 238 -10.60 2.19 -26.73
CA ASP A 238 -11.34 3.37 -27.21
C ASP A 238 -11.89 3.25 -28.66
N HIS A 239 -11.31 2.38 -29.49
CA HIS A 239 -11.73 2.14 -30.88
C HIS A 239 -12.62 0.90 -31.05
N TYR A 240 -13.07 0.33 -29.94
CA TYR A 240 -13.89 -0.87 -29.91
C TYR A 240 -15.17 -0.62 -29.14
N GLU A 241 -16.24 -1.23 -29.63
CA GLU A 241 -17.49 -1.35 -28.91
C GLU A 241 -17.64 -2.77 -28.43
N GLY A 242 -18.24 -2.96 -27.26
CA GLY A 242 -18.52 -4.29 -26.80
C GLY A 242 -19.37 -4.29 -25.54
N ARG A 243 -19.81 -5.48 -25.17
CA ARG A 243 -20.73 -5.68 -24.07
C ARG A 243 -20.52 -7.04 -23.44
N LEU A 244 -20.94 -7.14 -22.19
CA LEU A 244 -21.14 -8.42 -21.52
C LEU A 244 -22.26 -9.20 -22.21
N LEU A 245 -21.99 -10.46 -22.53
CA LEU A 245 -22.98 -11.42 -23.00
C LEU A 245 -23.54 -12.25 -21.84
N GLU A 246 -22.69 -12.65 -20.91
CA GLU A 246 -23.03 -13.59 -19.85
C GLU A 246 -22.12 -13.39 -18.65
N HIS A 247 -22.69 -13.51 -17.45
CA HIS A 247 -21.96 -13.63 -16.18
C HIS A 247 -22.64 -14.72 -15.35
N ARG A 248 -21.87 -15.66 -14.80
CA ARG A 248 -22.40 -16.73 -13.93
C ARG A 248 -21.30 -17.38 -13.08
N LEU A 249 -21.72 -18.18 -12.10
CA LEU A 249 -20.87 -19.18 -11.46
C LEU A 249 -21.00 -20.50 -12.26
N PRO A 250 -19.95 -20.97 -12.96
CA PRO A 250 -20.11 -22.03 -13.94
C PRO A 250 -20.01 -23.45 -13.36
N LEU A 251 -19.52 -23.59 -12.12
CA LEU A 251 -19.28 -24.90 -11.50
C LEU A 251 -20.50 -25.37 -10.72
N ALA A 252 -20.69 -26.68 -10.67
CA ALA A 252 -21.66 -27.29 -9.77
C ALA A 252 -21.19 -27.14 -8.32
N GLU A 253 -22.14 -27.12 -7.38
CA GLU A 253 -21.85 -26.97 -5.95
C GLU A 253 -20.89 -28.05 -5.41
N ARG A 254 -20.89 -29.24 -6.04
CA ARG A 254 -20.04 -30.38 -5.69
C ARG A 254 -19.30 -30.92 -6.91
N VAL A 255 -18.10 -31.42 -6.68
CA VAL A 255 -17.37 -32.22 -7.66
C VAL A 255 -18.17 -33.50 -7.95
N PRO A 256 -18.40 -33.87 -9.23
CA PRO A 256 -19.15 -35.07 -9.58
C PRO A 256 -18.62 -36.32 -8.87
N GLY A 257 -19.52 -37.04 -8.18
CA GLY A 257 -19.17 -38.24 -7.42
C GLY A 257 -18.45 -37.99 -6.08
N GLN A 258 -18.29 -36.73 -5.66
CA GLN A 258 -17.67 -36.36 -4.39
C GLN A 258 -18.64 -35.57 -3.50
N THR A 259 -18.34 -35.52 -2.20
CA THR A 259 -19.09 -34.71 -1.22
C THR A 259 -18.55 -33.30 -1.06
N CYS A 260 -17.44 -32.98 -1.74
CA CYS A 260 -16.73 -31.72 -1.62
C CYS A 260 -16.94 -30.79 -2.83
N SER A 261 -16.83 -29.48 -2.60
CA SER A 261 -16.78 -28.42 -3.61
C SER A 261 -15.42 -28.38 -4.33
N TYR A 262 -15.34 -27.66 -5.46
CA TYR A 262 -14.10 -27.53 -6.25
C TYR A 262 -13.03 -26.69 -5.54
N SER A 263 -13.46 -25.73 -4.73
CA SER A 263 -12.63 -24.89 -3.86
C SER A 263 -13.53 -24.38 -2.72
N ASP A 264 -12.97 -23.72 -1.72
CA ASP A 264 -13.74 -22.88 -0.78
C ASP A 264 -14.20 -21.55 -1.42
N HIS A 265 -13.77 -21.29 -2.65
CA HIS A 265 -14.30 -20.26 -3.55
C HIS A 265 -15.14 -20.85 -4.69
N GLU A 266 -16.07 -20.05 -5.20
CA GLU A 266 -16.85 -20.33 -6.41
C GLU A 266 -16.18 -19.65 -7.61
N ALA A 267 -16.07 -20.38 -8.73
CA ALA A 267 -15.49 -19.80 -9.94
C ALA A 267 -16.40 -18.71 -10.52
N VAL A 268 -15.82 -17.66 -11.10
CA VAL A 268 -16.57 -16.60 -11.76
C VAL A 268 -16.29 -16.64 -13.26
N TYR A 269 -17.36 -16.70 -14.06
CA TYR A 269 -17.31 -16.69 -15.51
C TYR A 269 -17.89 -15.40 -16.08
N ALA A 270 -17.22 -14.84 -17.08
CA ALA A 270 -17.74 -13.74 -17.88
C ALA A 270 -17.48 -13.98 -19.37
N LYS A 271 -18.48 -13.67 -20.19
CA LYS A 271 -18.39 -13.73 -21.65
C LYS A 271 -18.51 -12.33 -22.24
N LEU A 272 -17.50 -11.91 -22.99
CA LEU A 272 -17.43 -10.57 -23.59
C LEU A 272 -17.46 -10.66 -25.10
N ILE A 273 -18.23 -9.78 -25.75
CA ILE A 273 -18.18 -9.59 -27.20
C ILE A 273 -17.67 -8.18 -27.52
N LEU A 274 -16.77 -8.10 -28.48
CA LEU A 274 -16.15 -6.88 -28.97
C LEU A 274 -16.25 -6.80 -30.50
N LYS A 275 -16.53 -5.61 -31.00
CA LYS A 275 -16.53 -5.23 -32.42
C LYS A 275 -15.74 -3.94 -32.58
N LYS A 276 -15.04 -3.79 -33.71
CA LYS A 276 -14.38 -2.53 -34.03
C LYS A 276 -15.45 -1.47 -34.24
N SER A 277 -15.35 -0.32 -33.60
CA SER A 277 -16.32 0.76 -33.79
C SER A 277 -16.24 1.25 -35.23
N SER A 278 -17.39 1.41 -35.89
CA SER A 278 -17.50 1.90 -37.27
C SER A 278 -17.33 3.41 -37.37
N SER A 279 -17.24 4.14 -36.26
CA SER A 279 -17.11 5.59 -36.28
C SER A 279 -15.71 5.99 -36.74
N SER A 280 -15.61 6.37 -38.02
CA SER A 280 -14.44 7.09 -38.52
C SER A 280 -14.29 8.39 -37.72
N THR A 281 -13.06 8.73 -37.31
CA THR A 281 -12.72 10.01 -36.64
C THR A 281 -13.29 11.23 -37.36
N ILE A 282 -13.56 11.11 -38.67
CA ILE A 282 -14.18 12.12 -39.53
C ILE A 282 -15.67 12.34 -39.20
N GLN A 283 -16.45 11.31 -38.88
CA GLN A 283 -17.86 11.47 -38.51
C GLN A 283 -18.04 12.15 -37.14
N ASN A 284 -17.17 11.87 -36.17
CA ASN A 284 -17.18 12.57 -34.88
C ASN A 284 -16.77 14.05 -35.03
N LEU A 285 -15.77 14.36 -35.89
CA LEU A 285 -15.40 15.75 -36.22
C LEU A 285 -16.53 16.52 -36.95
N ILE A 286 -17.26 15.85 -37.85
CA ILE A 286 -18.42 16.45 -38.55
C ILE A 286 -19.60 16.63 -37.59
N ALA A 287 -19.85 15.68 -36.67
CA ALA A 287 -20.90 15.78 -35.66
C ALA A 287 -20.65 16.95 -34.68
N CYS A 288 -19.39 17.17 -34.26
CA CYS A 288 -19.01 18.31 -33.43
C CYS A 288 -19.23 19.66 -34.14
N ASN A 289 -19.04 19.73 -35.46
CA ASN A 289 -19.32 20.94 -36.24
C ASN A 289 -20.81 21.15 -36.55
N SER A 290 -21.66 20.13 -36.39
CA SER A 290 -23.08 20.17 -36.79
C SER A 290 -24.04 20.47 -35.62
N GLY A 291 -23.53 20.67 -34.40
CA GLY A 291 -24.33 21.10 -33.24
C GLY A 291 -25.45 20.13 -32.80
N LYS A 292 -25.42 18.87 -33.25
CA LYS A 292 -26.50 17.88 -33.06
C LYS A 292 -26.25 16.84 -31.97
N THR A 293 -25.23 16.98 -31.12
CA THR A 293 -25.04 16.17 -29.92
C THR A 293 -25.34 16.99 -28.66
N ARG A 294 -26.59 16.99 -28.20
CA ARG A 294 -26.95 17.63 -26.91
C ARG A 294 -27.46 16.66 -25.85
N GLU A 295 -27.98 15.50 -26.21
CA GLU A 295 -28.53 14.54 -25.23
C GLU A 295 -27.53 13.42 -24.86
N ASP A 296 -26.86 12.76 -25.83
CA ASP A 296 -25.90 11.67 -25.54
C ASP A 296 -24.59 12.15 -24.88
N ASP A 297 -24.11 13.36 -25.23
CA ASP A 297 -22.93 13.96 -24.60
C ASP A 297 -23.20 14.37 -23.14
N SER A 298 -24.45 14.67 -22.78
CA SER A 298 -24.81 15.03 -21.40
C SER A 298 -24.71 13.83 -20.47
N CYS A 299 -25.27 12.68 -20.88
CA CYS A 299 -25.32 11.46 -20.05
C CYS A 299 -23.92 10.83 -19.84
N ASN A 300 -23.06 10.84 -20.87
CA ASN A 300 -21.66 10.41 -20.76
C ASN A 300 -20.82 11.36 -19.90
N ARG A 301 -21.18 12.65 -19.84
CA ARG A 301 -20.49 13.63 -19.01
C ARG A 301 -20.83 13.47 -17.53
N ASP A 302 -22.11 13.26 -17.23
CA ASP A 302 -22.60 13.05 -15.86
C ASP A 302 -22.00 11.78 -15.23
N THR A 303 -21.93 10.68 -15.98
CA THR A 303 -21.33 9.41 -15.53
C THR A 303 -19.80 9.50 -15.32
N ARG A 304 -19.09 10.25 -16.17
CA ARG A 304 -17.65 10.48 -16.01
C ARG A 304 -17.34 11.33 -14.78
N GLU A 305 -18.13 12.36 -14.53
CA GLU A 305 -18.01 13.22 -13.33
C GLU A 305 -18.28 12.43 -12.05
N GLU A 306 -19.30 11.58 -12.05
CA GLU A 306 -19.63 10.72 -10.92
C GLU A 306 -18.50 9.73 -10.61
N THR A 307 -17.90 9.13 -11.65
CA THR A 307 -16.77 8.21 -11.50
C THR A 307 -15.52 8.91 -10.94
N GLN A 308 -15.20 10.11 -11.44
CA GLN A 308 -14.09 10.91 -10.92
C GLN A 308 -14.33 11.34 -9.46
N ARG A 309 -15.56 11.71 -9.11
CA ARG A 309 -15.95 12.05 -7.75
C ARG A 309 -15.75 10.86 -6.81
N GLU A 310 -16.18 9.68 -7.22
CA GLU A 310 -16.01 8.46 -6.42
C GLU A 310 -14.53 8.13 -6.21
N ALA A 311 -13.70 8.26 -7.25
CA ALA A 311 -12.25 8.08 -7.13
C ALA A 311 -11.63 9.04 -6.10
N VAL A 312 -12.00 10.33 -6.13
CA VAL A 312 -11.50 11.32 -5.16
C VAL A 312 -11.92 10.99 -3.73
N LEU A 313 -13.17 10.56 -3.52
CA LEU A 313 -13.67 10.18 -2.19
C LEU A 313 -12.94 8.94 -1.66
N ALA A 314 -12.85 7.89 -2.48
CA ALA A 314 -12.16 6.66 -2.13
C ALA A 314 -10.67 6.91 -1.81
N LEU A 315 -9.96 7.71 -2.62
CA LEU A 315 -8.56 8.03 -2.36
C LEU A 315 -8.35 8.85 -1.08
N ARG A 316 -9.26 9.78 -0.75
CA ARG A 316 -9.18 10.56 0.51
C ARG A 316 -9.34 9.68 1.73
N GLU A 317 -10.33 8.80 1.70
CA GLU A 317 -10.55 7.82 2.77
C GLU A 317 -9.34 6.90 2.93
N SER A 318 -8.77 6.45 1.82
CA SER A 318 -7.57 5.63 1.77
C SER A 318 -6.35 6.31 2.40
N VAL A 319 -6.14 7.59 2.11
CA VAL A 319 -5.06 8.40 2.73
C VAL A 319 -5.28 8.54 4.24
N THR A 320 -6.52 8.71 4.70
CA THR A 320 -6.84 8.75 6.14
C THR A 320 -6.45 7.44 6.83
N ILE A 321 -6.82 6.29 6.26
CA ILE A 321 -6.45 4.98 6.79
C ILE A 321 -4.93 4.81 6.85
N CYS A 322 -4.21 5.22 5.79
CA CYS A 322 -2.75 5.17 5.80
C CYS A 322 -2.14 6.05 6.91
N ASN A 323 -2.71 7.23 7.18
CA ASN A 323 -2.26 8.09 8.28
C ASN A 323 -2.48 7.45 9.66
N GLU A 324 -3.61 6.75 9.84
CA GLU A 324 -3.89 6.01 11.08
C GLU A 324 -2.90 4.85 11.26
N SER A 325 -2.65 4.06 10.22
CA SER A 325 -1.66 2.98 10.28
C SER A 325 -0.24 3.48 10.53
N LEU A 326 0.17 4.62 9.95
CA LEU A 326 1.48 5.22 10.25
C LEU A 326 1.62 5.62 11.72
N LYS A 327 0.58 6.21 12.33
CA LYS A 327 0.58 6.52 13.77
C LYS A 327 0.62 5.26 14.62
N GLN A 328 -0.10 4.22 14.21
CA GLN A 328 -0.07 2.92 14.88
C GLN A 328 1.34 2.31 14.84
N LEU A 329 2.04 2.39 13.71
CA LEU A 329 3.43 1.92 13.60
C LEU A 329 4.41 2.66 14.52
N GLU A 330 4.22 3.98 14.72
CA GLU A 330 5.02 4.73 15.69
C GLU A 330 4.78 4.24 17.12
N SER A 331 3.52 3.96 17.47
CA SER A 331 3.16 3.37 18.76
C SER A 331 3.74 1.95 18.93
N HIS A 332 3.66 1.12 17.89
CA HIS A 332 4.24 -0.23 17.89
C HIS A 332 5.76 -0.19 18.07
N ARG A 333 6.46 0.73 17.38
CA ARG A 333 7.91 0.92 17.55
C ARG A 333 8.26 1.22 19.01
N ARG A 334 7.54 2.15 19.66
CA ARG A 334 7.75 2.48 21.08
C ARG A 334 7.47 1.26 21.97
N SER A 335 6.35 0.58 21.75
CA SER A 335 5.93 -0.56 22.54
C SER A 335 6.94 -1.72 22.47
N TYR A 336 7.34 -2.14 21.26
CA TYR A 336 8.35 -3.19 21.10
C TYR A 336 9.71 -2.80 21.67
N THR A 337 10.09 -1.52 21.58
CA THR A 337 11.33 -1.02 22.21
C THR A 337 11.27 -1.15 23.73
N LEU A 338 10.18 -0.72 24.36
CA LEU A 338 9.98 -0.82 25.81
C LEU A 338 9.95 -2.29 26.26
N MET A 339 9.28 -3.16 25.51
CA MET A 339 9.27 -4.60 25.77
C MET A 339 10.68 -5.21 25.66
N ALA A 340 11.47 -4.83 24.65
CA ALA A 340 12.85 -5.28 24.51
C ALA A 340 13.69 -4.87 25.73
N ILE A 341 13.59 -3.61 26.17
CA ILE A 341 14.29 -3.11 27.37
C ILE A 341 13.85 -3.89 28.61
N GLY A 342 12.55 -4.13 28.78
CA GLY A 342 12.01 -4.90 29.90
C GLY A 342 12.57 -6.34 29.94
N VAL A 343 12.57 -7.04 28.81
CA VAL A 343 13.12 -8.41 28.73
C VAL A 343 14.64 -8.43 28.92
N VAL A 344 15.38 -7.42 28.44
CA VAL A 344 16.82 -7.27 28.71
C VAL A 344 17.08 -7.14 30.21
N ILE A 345 16.30 -6.33 30.93
CA ILE A 345 16.44 -6.20 32.39
C ILE A 345 16.19 -7.54 33.07
N VAL A 346 15.14 -8.28 32.67
CA VAL A 346 14.86 -9.63 33.21
C VAL A 346 16.03 -10.58 32.94
N LEU A 347 16.56 -10.58 31.72
CA LEU A 347 17.69 -11.43 31.35
C LEU A 347 18.94 -11.09 32.18
N ILE A 348 19.26 -9.81 32.39
CA ILE A 348 20.38 -9.38 33.22
C ILE A 348 20.24 -9.90 34.66
N ASN A 349 19.06 -9.74 35.26
CA ASN A 349 18.80 -10.27 36.60
C ASN A 349 18.90 -11.81 36.65
N LEU A 350 18.48 -12.50 35.58
CA LEU A 350 18.60 -13.96 35.47
C LEU A 350 20.03 -14.46 35.26
N LEU A 351 20.93 -13.63 34.72
CA LEU A 351 22.34 -14.00 34.55
C LEU A 351 23.04 -14.16 35.91
N GLU A 352 22.66 -13.37 36.91
CA GLU A 352 23.21 -13.41 38.26
C GLU A 352 22.66 -14.57 39.11
N LEU A 353 21.49 -15.11 38.75
CA LEU A 353 20.87 -16.23 39.46
C LEU A 353 21.57 -17.56 39.14
N GLN A 354 22.03 -18.23 40.20
CA GLN A 354 22.52 -19.60 40.12
C GLN A 354 21.35 -20.58 39.95
N ALA A 355 21.47 -21.50 38.98
CA ALA A 355 20.44 -22.50 38.74
C ALA A 355 20.36 -23.49 39.92
N PRO A 356 19.16 -23.81 40.44
CA PRO A 356 18.98 -24.84 41.44
C PRO A 356 19.48 -26.21 40.98
N TYR A 357 19.78 -27.10 41.93
CA TYR A 357 20.25 -28.46 41.64
C TYR A 357 19.27 -29.19 40.71
N GLY A 358 19.78 -29.80 39.63
CA GLY A 358 18.97 -30.48 38.61
C GLY A 358 18.35 -29.59 37.53
N LEU A 359 18.35 -28.25 37.66
CA LEU A 359 17.66 -27.34 36.72
C LEU A 359 18.58 -26.54 35.79
N LYS A 360 19.88 -26.85 35.74
CA LYS A 360 20.87 -26.10 34.92
C LYS A 360 20.48 -25.99 33.45
N ILE A 361 20.00 -27.10 32.86
CA ILE A 361 19.59 -27.14 31.44
C ILE A 361 18.35 -26.26 31.23
N ALA A 362 17.35 -26.35 32.10
CA ALA A 362 16.14 -25.54 32.01
C ALA A 362 16.44 -24.04 32.10
N PHE A 363 17.34 -23.62 33.00
CA PHE A 363 17.79 -22.23 33.11
C PHE A 363 18.56 -21.76 31.87
N LEU A 364 19.37 -22.62 31.26
CA LEU A 364 20.07 -22.31 30.01
C LEU A 364 19.09 -22.12 28.85
N VAL A 365 18.10 -23.02 28.72
CA VAL A 365 17.03 -22.90 27.73
C VAL A 365 16.23 -21.61 27.93
N LEU A 366 15.86 -21.28 29.18
CA LEU A 366 15.16 -20.03 29.49
C LEU A 366 15.96 -18.80 29.06
N LYS A 367 17.27 -18.74 29.36
CA LYS A 367 18.15 -17.64 28.92
C LYS A 367 18.19 -17.51 27.40
N PHE A 368 18.30 -18.65 26.69
CA PHE A 368 18.28 -18.67 25.22
C PHE A 368 16.95 -18.16 24.65
N LEU A 369 15.82 -18.59 25.23
CA LEU A 369 14.49 -18.12 24.82
C LEU A 369 14.34 -16.60 25.06
N LEU A 370 14.80 -16.08 26.19
CA LEU A 370 14.79 -14.63 26.46
C LEU A 370 15.64 -13.87 25.44
N CYS A 371 16.82 -14.36 25.08
CA CYS A 371 17.64 -13.79 24.01
C CYS A 371 16.87 -13.77 22.67
N ALA A 372 16.21 -14.87 22.31
CA ALA A 372 15.42 -14.94 21.07
C ALA A 372 14.26 -13.93 21.07
N VAL A 373 13.57 -13.76 22.20
CA VAL A 373 12.49 -12.77 22.37
C VAL A 373 13.02 -11.33 22.27
N ILE A 374 14.20 -11.04 22.84
CA ILE A 374 14.85 -9.73 22.70
C ILE A 374 15.17 -9.44 21.23
N ILE A 375 15.80 -10.40 20.54
CA ILE A 375 16.11 -10.26 19.11
C ILE A 375 14.83 -10.01 18.31
N PHE A 376 13.77 -10.77 18.58
CA PHE A 376 12.47 -10.57 17.95
C PHE A 376 11.95 -9.14 18.15
N PHE A 377 11.89 -8.63 19.39
CA PHE A 377 11.41 -7.27 19.64
C PHE A 377 12.29 -6.20 19.01
N VAL A 378 13.61 -6.38 19.00
CA VAL A 378 14.54 -5.45 18.32
C VAL A 378 14.29 -5.43 16.81
N VAL A 379 14.17 -6.60 16.17
CA VAL A 379 13.87 -6.71 14.73
C VAL A 379 12.51 -6.06 14.42
N MET A 380 11.51 -6.31 15.25
CA MET A 380 10.17 -5.75 15.10
C MET A 380 10.13 -4.22 15.28
N ALA A 381 10.90 -3.68 16.23
CA ALA A 381 10.98 -2.24 16.49
C ALA A 381 11.81 -1.48 15.44
N THR A 382 12.71 -2.16 14.72
CA THR A 382 13.67 -1.54 13.81
C THR A 382 13.38 -1.90 12.35
N ILE A 383 13.98 -2.98 11.84
CA ILE A 383 13.96 -3.40 10.44
C ILE A 383 12.53 -3.53 9.94
N TRP A 384 11.71 -4.30 10.65
CA TRP A 384 10.34 -4.57 10.24
C TRP A 384 9.51 -3.29 10.23
N ASN A 385 9.56 -2.51 11.33
CA ASN A 385 8.80 -1.27 11.44
C ASN A 385 9.16 -0.26 10.34
N VAL A 386 10.45 -0.13 10.00
CA VAL A 386 10.91 0.77 8.94
C VAL A 386 10.46 0.29 7.56
N MET A 387 10.59 -1.00 7.26
CA MET A 387 10.12 -1.58 5.99
C MET A 387 8.62 -1.33 5.81
N GLU A 388 7.84 -1.66 6.83
CA GLU A 388 6.38 -1.50 6.86
C GLU A 388 5.99 -0.02 6.71
N LYS A 389 6.65 0.88 7.45
CA LYS A 389 6.44 2.33 7.34
C LYS A 389 6.71 2.85 5.93
N HIS A 390 7.81 2.43 5.29
CA HIS A 390 8.13 2.83 3.92
C HIS A 390 7.13 2.29 2.91
N GLY A 391 6.65 1.05 3.09
CA GLY A 391 5.60 0.47 2.27
C GLY A 391 4.31 1.29 2.31
N ILE A 392 3.83 1.62 3.52
CA ILE A 392 2.63 2.44 3.72
C ILE A 392 2.83 3.87 3.21
N LEU A 393 3.98 4.48 3.50
CA LEU A 393 4.27 5.84 3.08
C LEU A 393 4.32 5.97 1.56
N SER A 394 4.90 4.99 0.86
CA SER A 394 4.93 4.94 -0.61
C SER A 394 3.50 4.91 -1.18
N GLY A 395 2.65 4.00 -0.69
CA GLY A 395 1.26 3.90 -1.11
C GLY A 395 0.48 5.19 -0.85
N LYS A 396 0.63 5.77 0.34
CA LYS A 396 0.01 7.05 0.71
C LYS A 396 0.42 8.18 -0.24
N LEU A 397 1.71 8.37 -0.48
CA LEU A 397 2.22 9.44 -1.35
C LEU A 397 1.72 9.26 -2.79
N SER A 398 1.66 8.02 -3.29
CA SER A 398 1.08 7.71 -4.60
C SER A 398 -0.39 8.13 -4.69
N MET A 399 -1.20 7.86 -3.66
CA MET A 399 -2.60 8.28 -3.60
C MET A 399 -2.76 9.81 -3.51
N GLU A 400 -1.90 10.51 -2.77
CA GLU A 400 -1.87 11.97 -2.73
C GLU A 400 -1.51 12.60 -4.08
N ILE A 401 -0.60 11.98 -4.84
CA ILE A 401 -0.28 12.39 -6.21
C ILE A 401 -1.49 12.20 -7.13
N ALA A 402 -2.16 11.04 -7.04
CA ALA A 402 -3.38 10.79 -7.82
C ALA A 402 -4.48 11.82 -7.52
N LEU A 403 -4.69 12.16 -6.25
CA LEU A 403 -5.63 13.21 -5.83
C LEU A 403 -5.30 14.58 -6.43
N LYS A 404 -4.01 14.96 -6.49
CA LYS A 404 -3.58 16.19 -7.17
C LYS A 404 -3.86 16.11 -8.68
N GLY A 405 -3.66 14.95 -9.30
CA GLY A 405 -4.00 14.70 -10.70
C GLY A 405 -5.46 15.02 -11.02
N TYR A 406 -6.40 14.48 -10.22
CA TYR A 406 -7.83 14.80 -10.37
C TYR A 406 -8.14 16.29 -10.17
N SER A 407 -7.42 16.98 -9.29
CA SER A 407 -7.57 18.44 -9.09
C SER A 407 -7.15 19.24 -10.32
N LEU A 408 -6.04 18.85 -10.96
CA LEU A 408 -5.54 19.50 -12.16
C LEU A 408 -6.47 19.27 -13.36
N GLU A 409 -6.99 18.05 -13.53
CA GLU A 409 -7.99 17.75 -14.55
C GLU A 409 -9.23 18.63 -14.40
N ALA A 410 -9.71 18.79 -13.16
CA ALA A 410 -10.83 19.66 -12.84
C ALA A 410 -10.59 21.14 -13.19
N ALA A 411 -9.39 21.66 -12.89
CA ALA A 411 -9.01 23.03 -13.19
C ALA A 411 -8.85 23.29 -14.70
N SER A 412 -8.27 22.35 -15.45
CA SER A 412 -8.08 22.46 -16.90
C SER A 412 -9.38 22.35 -17.72
N GLY A 413 -10.41 21.70 -17.18
CA GLY A 413 -11.72 21.55 -17.82
C GLY A 413 -12.67 22.76 -17.73
N GLY A 414 -12.18 23.93 -17.29
CA GLY A 414 -12.97 25.17 -17.22
C GLY A 414 -14.02 25.21 -16.09
N ARG A 415 -13.88 24.40 -15.04
CA ARG A 415 -14.88 24.28 -13.95
C ARG A 415 -14.30 24.67 -12.59
N SER A 416 -14.44 25.94 -12.25
CA SER A 416 -14.16 26.44 -10.88
C SER A 416 -15.28 26.12 -9.87
N GLY A 417 -16.51 25.78 -10.28
CA GLY A 417 -17.65 25.81 -9.33
C GLY A 417 -17.92 24.55 -8.50
N ILE A 418 -17.78 23.35 -9.08
CA ILE A 418 -18.36 22.12 -8.50
C ILE A 418 -17.29 21.25 -7.80
N ILE A 419 -16.11 21.13 -8.41
CA ILE A 419 -15.05 20.26 -7.88
C ILE A 419 -14.30 20.92 -6.70
N GLU A 420 -14.16 22.25 -6.71
CA GLU A 420 -13.53 23.05 -5.64
C GLU A 420 -14.28 22.93 -4.29
N LYS A 421 -15.61 22.69 -4.33
CA LYS A 421 -16.45 22.45 -3.15
C LYS A 421 -16.19 21.08 -2.50
N TYR A 422 -15.77 20.10 -3.29
CA TYR A 422 -15.35 18.78 -2.78
C TYR A 422 -13.91 18.81 -2.30
N PHE A 423 -13.04 19.64 -2.89
CA PHE A 423 -11.69 19.83 -2.38
C PHE A 423 -11.66 20.40 -0.95
N THR A 424 -12.70 21.17 -0.58
CA THR A 424 -12.83 21.92 0.68
C THR A 424 -13.74 21.29 1.74
N GLN A 425 -14.40 20.16 1.48
CA GLN A 425 -15.27 19.50 2.46
C GLN A 425 -14.46 18.94 3.65
N LYS A 426 -14.63 19.57 4.83
CA LYS A 426 -14.23 19.03 6.14
C LYS A 426 -14.96 17.71 6.43
N GLU A 427 -14.26 16.84 7.14
CA GLU A 427 -14.64 15.49 7.58
C GLU A 427 -16.15 15.27 7.86
N PRO A 428 -16.75 14.13 7.44
CA PRO A 428 -18.13 13.79 7.78
C PRO A 428 -18.34 13.66 9.30
N ARG A 429 -19.41 14.31 9.80
CA ARG A 429 -19.80 14.38 11.24
C ARG A 429 -20.07 13.04 11.92
N GLN A 430 -20.11 11.92 11.19
CA GLN A 430 -20.40 10.60 11.76
C GLN A 430 -19.22 9.98 12.53
N TRP A 431 -18.01 10.55 12.43
CA TRP A 431 -16.81 10.02 13.07
C TRP A 431 -16.35 10.77 14.34
N GLN A 432 -17.04 11.86 14.74
CA GLN A 432 -16.72 12.56 15.99
C GLN A 432 -17.18 11.82 17.26
N LYS A 433 -18.08 10.82 17.15
CA LYS A 433 -18.61 10.09 18.30
C LYS A 433 -17.74 8.94 18.83
N LYS A 434 -16.63 8.59 18.16
CA LYS A 434 -15.70 7.53 18.64
C LYS A 434 -14.47 8.06 19.37
N LYS A 435 -14.37 9.38 19.58
CA LYS A 435 -13.21 10.07 20.18
C LYS A 435 -13.25 10.18 21.71
N SER A 436 -14.22 9.59 22.40
CA SER A 436 -14.45 9.81 23.84
C SER A 436 -14.22 8.60 24.76
N LEU A 437 -13.56 7.53 24.32
CA LEU A 437 -13.38 6.31 25.14
C LEU A 437 -11.95 5.80 25.30
N THR A 438 -10.93 6.55 24.88
CA THR A 438 -9.51 6.17 25.10
C THR A 438 -8.69 7.35 25.63
N THR A 439 -9.04 7.85 26.81
CA THR A 439 -8.15 8.69 27.62
C THR A 439 -8.48 8.53 29.09
N LYS A 440 -7.89 7.52 29.72
CA LYS A 440 -7.64 7.43 31.16
C LYS A 440 -6.79 6.21 31.38
N TYR A 441 -5.47 6.39 31.55
CA TYR A 441 -4.57 5.59 32.39
C TYR A 441 -3.12 5.95 32.06
N GLU A 442 -2.69 7.17 32.40
CA GLU A 442 -1.28 7.49 32.64
C GLU A 442 -1.26 8.63 33.67
N ASP A 443 -1.04 8.28 34.94
CA ASP A 443 -0.57 9.18 36.00
C ASP A 443 -0.47 8.39 37.32
N VAL A 444 0.60 7.62 37.53
CA VAL A 444 1.20 7.45 38.87
C VAL A 444 2.67 7.00 38.74
N TYR A 445 3.54 7.72 39.46
CA TYR A 445 4.83 7.31 40.04
C TYR A 445 6.06 8.09 39.56
N PHE A 446 6.32 9.21 40.24
CA PHE A 446 7.67 9.63 40.61
C PHE A 446 7.67 10.14 42.06
N GLY A 447 8.52 9.54 42.88
CA GLY A 447 8.85 10.04 44.23
C GLY A 447 9.20 8.93 45.20
N ILE A 448 10.48 8.82 45.57
CA ILE A 448 10.95 8.94 46.97
C ILE A 448 12.49 8.88 47.03
N SER A 449 12.99 9.63 48.00
CA SER A 449 14.36 10.05 48.32
C SER A 449 15.40 8.98 48.66
N ARG A 450 16.65 9.44 48.48
CA ARG A 450 17.92 9.14 49.17
C ARG A 450 17.82 8.36 50.49
N ASN A 451 18.65 7.33 50.61
CA ASN A 451 19.62 7.18 51.71
C ASN A 451 20.85 6.40 51.23
N TYR A 452 22.03 6.97 51.49
CA TYR A 452 23.34 6.49 51.07
C TYR A 452 23.98 5.73 52.26
N VAL A 453 24.35 4.47 52.06
CA VAL A 453 25.26 3.74 52.97
C VAL A 453 26.47 3.28 52.14
N LYS A 454 27.67 3.69 52.58
CA LYS A 454 28.96 3.28 52.02
C LYS A 454 29.38 1.91 52.59
N SER A 455 29.84 1.00 51.74
CA SER A 455 31.00 0.11 51.99
C SER A 455 31.44 -0.64 50.71
N PRO A 456 32.70 -1.10 50.60
CA PRO A 456 33.43 -1.16 49.35
C PRO A 456 33.41 -2.52 48.65
N ASN A 457 33.38 -2.51 47.32
CA ASN A 457 34.12 -3.45 46.46
C ASN A 457 34.10 -2.95 45.00
N ASN A 458 35.25 -2.46 44.54
CA ASN A 458 35.39 -1.60 43.35
C ASN A 458 35.36 -2.30 41.98
N ASN A 459 34.96 -3.58 41.88
CA ASN A 459 34.93 -4.29 40.58
C ASN A 459 33.51 -4.53 40.01
N ILE A 460 32.45 -4.37 40.82
CA ILE A 460 31.06 -4.63 40.41
C ILE A 460 30.41 -3.35 39.85
N THR A 461 30.77 -2.19 40.41
CA THR A 461 30.26 -0.88 40.01
C THR A 461 30.72 -0.44 38.62
N GLU A 462 31.89 -0.87 38.13
CA GLU A 462 32.35 -0.54 36.79
C GLU A 462 31.64 -1.35 35.69
N LYS A 463 31.36 -2.64 35.95
CA LYS A 463 30.63 -3.50 35.01
C LYS A 463 29.15 -3.10 34.91
N MET A 464 28.51 -2.79 36.04
CA MET A 464 27.13 -2.27 36.04
C MET A 464 27.02 -0.91 35.34
N LYS A 465 28.01 -0.01 35.51
CA LYS A 465 28.09 1.24 34.75
C LYS A 465 28.28 1.00 33.25
N PHE A 466 29.12 0.03 32.86
CA PHE A 466 29.30 -0.33 31.46
C PHE A 466 28.00 -0.82 30.81
N PHE A 467 27.24 -1.70 31.48
CA PHE A 467 25.97 -2.19 30.95
C PHE A 467 24.84 -1.14 30.98
N VAL A 468 24.80 -0.25 31.98
CA VAL A 468 23.89 0.90 31.98
C VAL A 468 24.25 1.88 30.86
N VAL A 469 25.54 2.09 30.59
CA VAL A 469 26.01 2.88 29.45
C VAL A 469 25.66 2.21 28.13
N VAL A 470 25.74 0.89 28.00
CA VAL A 470 25.32 0.16 26.79
C VAL A 470 23.79 0.21 26.62
N ALA A 471 23.02 0.06 27.69
CA ALA A 471 21.56 0.19 27.65
C ALA A 471 21.12 1.64 27.32
N LEU A 472 21.76 2.64 27.92
CA LEU A 472 21.57 4.05 27.59
C LEU A 472 22.07 4.38 26.18
N ALA A 473 23.13 3.73 25.69
CA ALA A 473 23.63 3.87 24.33
C ALA A 473 22.70 3.20 23.32
N MET A 474 22.04 2.09 23.66
CA MET A 474 20.98 1.50 22.84
C MET A 474 19.73 2.38 22.84
N VAL A 475 19.33 2.94 24.00
CA VAL A 475 18.26 3.94 24.08
C VAL A 475 18.62 5.20 23.28
N ALA A 476 19.86 5.67 23.34
CA ALA A 476 20.35 6.84 22.59
C ALA A 476 20.51 6.55 21.09
N ALA A 477 20.88 5.33 20.69
CA ALA A 477 20.94 4.89 19.30
C ALA A 477 19.53 4.73 18.69
N VAL A 478 18.54 4.36 19.50
CA VAL A 478 17.12 4.30 19.09
C VAL A 478 16.46 5.68 19.11
N ALA A 479 16.87 6.56 20.04
CA ALA A 479 16.49 7.96 20.11
C ALA A 479 17.31 8.86 19.18
N ALA A 480 18.28 8.29 18.44
CA ALA A 480 18.99 9.01 17.39
C ALA A 480 17.96 9.37 16.32
N GLN A 481 17.48 10.62 16.39
CA GLN A 481 16.70 11.22 15.33
C GLN A 481 17.47 11.07 14.02
N GLU A 482 16.79 10.63 12.95
CA GLU A 482 17.35 10.62 11.60
C GLU A 482 17.86 12.03 11.28
N LYS A 483 19.18 12.23 11.30
CA LYS A 483 19.78 13.51 10.94
C LYS A 483 19.70 13.72 9.43
N TYR A 484 19.65 14.97 8.99
CA TYR A 484 19.80 15.29 7.57
C TYR A 484 21.17 14.83 7.05
N THR A 485 21.25 14.55 5.75
CA THR A 485 22.51 14.11 5.13
C THR A 485 23.61 15.13 5.37
N THR A 486 24.79 14.66 5.80
CA THR A 486 25.98 15.50 6.01
C THR A 486 26.85 15.60 4.77
N LYS A 487 26.40 15.03 3.63
CA LYS A 487 27.15 14.96 2.36
C LYS A 487 27.60 16.34 1.85
N TYR A 488 26.86 17.39 2.18
CA TYR A 488 27.12 18.76 1.72
C TYR A 488 27.58 19.71 2.84
N ASP A 489 27.93 19.19 4.03
CA ASP A 489 28.44 20.01 5.14
C ASP A 489 29.83 20.63 4.87
N GLY A 490 30.47 20.25 3.75
CA GLY A 490 31.75 20.80 3.28
C GLY A 490 31.63 21.88 2.20
N VAL A 491 30.42 22.34 1.87
CA VAL A 491 30.21 23.43 0.91
C VAL A 491 30.73 24.75 1.49
N ASP A 492 31.51 25.51 0.70
CA ASP A 492 32.05 26.80 1.10
C ASP A 492 30.99 27.90 1.03
N LEU A 493 30.41 28.21 2.20
CA LEU A 493 29.40 29.27 2.32
C LEU A 493 29.97 30.66 2.05
N ASP A 494 31.26 30.93 2.32
CA ASP A 494 31.84 32.24 2.09
C ASP A 494 32.01 32.54 0.61
N GLU A 495 32.42 31.53 -0.17
CA GLU A 495 32.52 31.65 -1.62
C GLU A 495 31.15 31.92 -2.25
N ILE A 496 30.12 31.17 -1.81
CA ILE A 496 28.76 31.33 -2.33
C ILE A 496 28.18 32.69 -1.98
N LEU A 497 28.31 33.16 -0.73
CA LEU A 497 27.73 34.43 -0.28
C LEU A 497 28.44 35.65 -0.87
N LYS A 498 29.75 35.56 -1.15
CA LYS A 498 30.52 36.65 -1.76
C LYS A 498 30.39 36.70 -3.29
N SER A 499 30.00 35.60 -3.93
CA SER A 499 29.85 35.52 -5.38
C SER A 499 28.41 35.75 -5.82
N ASP A 500 28.14 36.88 -6.48
CA ASP A 500 26.80 37.18 -7.01
C ASP A 500 26.30 36.11 -7.98
N ARG A 501 27.20 35.48 -8.75
CA ARG A 501 26.82 34.40 -9.67
C ARG A 501 26.36 33.16 -8.93
N LEU A 502 27.13 32.71 -7.93
CA LEU A 502 26.80 31.50 -7.16
C LEU A 502 25.57 31.75 -6.30
N PHE A 503 25.55 32.84 -5.53
CA PHE A 503 24.41 33.24 -4.71
C PHE A 503 23.10 33.29 -5.51
N ASN A 504 23.09 33.96 -6.67
CA ASN A 504 21.88 34.07 -7.48
C ASN A 504 21.37 32.72 -8.02
N ASN A 505 22.25 31.74 -8.22
CA ASN A 505 21.84 30.40 -8.61
C ASN A 505 21.10 29.69 -7.47
N TYR A 506 21.61 29.76 -6.23
CA TYR A 506 20.93 29.20 -5.05
C TYR A 506 19.63 29.95 -4.74
N TYR A 507 19.65 31.28 -4.80
CA TYR A 507 18.47 32.11 -4.58
C TYR A 507 17.33 31.80 -5.56
N LYS A 508 17.63 31.74 -6.87
CA LYS A 508 16.64 31.37 -7.89
C LYS A 508 16.16 29.92 -7.74
N CYS A 509 17.05 29.00 -7.37
CA CYS A 509 16.68 27.63 -7.05
C CYS A 509 15.65 27.57 -5.92
N LEU A 510 15.92 28.24 -4.79
CA LEU A 510 15.03 28.30 -3.64
C LEU A 510 13.69 28.98 -3.99
N LEU A 511 13.67 29.93 -4.93
CA LEU A 511 12.44 30.58 -5.39
C LEU A 511 11.67 29.86 -6.50
N ASP A 512 12.10 28.68 -6.98
CA ASP A 512 11.51 28.00 -8.15
C ASP A 512 11.67 28.77 -9.48
N GLN A 513 12.68 29.64 -9.57
CA GLN A 513 12.93 30.53 -10.72
C GLN A 513 14.17 30.16 -11.54
N GLY A 514 14.81 29.02 -11.24
CA GLY A 514 16.03 28.59 -11.92
C GLY A 514 16.40 27.14 -11.64
N ARG A 515 17.45 26.66 -12.32
CA ARG A 515 18.00 25.31 -12.10
C ARG A 515 18.69 25.24 -10.74
N CYS A 516 18.54 24.10 -10.07
CA CYS A 516 19.17 23.82 -8.79
C CYS A 516 20.40 22.92 -8.97
N THR A 517 21.47 23.22 -8.23
CA THR A 517 22.57 22.28 -8.02
C THR A 517 22.12 21.13 -7.10
N PRO A 518 22.83 19.98 -7.07
CA PRO A 518 22.44 18.84 -6.23
C PRO A 518 22.31 19.17 -4.74
N ASP A 519 23.17 20.03 -4.22
CA ASP A 519 23.15 20.52 -2.83
C ASP A 519 22.06 21.59 -2.61
N GLY A 520 21.83 22.48 -3.58
CA GLY A 520 20.73 23.45 -3.54
C GLY A 520 19.35 22.77 -3.55
N ASN A 521 19.19 21.68 -4.31
CA ASN A 521 18.00 20.84 -4.30
C ASN A 521 17.76 20.18 -2.95
N GLU A 522 18.84 19.69 -2.32
CA GLU A 522 18.75 19.08 -1.00
C GLU A 522 18.36 20.12 0.06
N LEU A 523 19.00 21.30 0.06
CA LEU A 523 18.64 22.42 0.93
C LEU A 523 17.17 22.81 0.76
N LYS A 524 16.70 22.97 -0.48
CA LYS A 524 15.31 23.32 -0.79
C LYS A 524 14.30 22.30 -0.27
N ARG A 525 14.66 21.00 -0.32
CA ARG A 525 13.83 19.88 0.14
C ARG A 525 13.70 19.85 1.66
N ILE A 526 14.80 20.10 2.39
CA ILE A 526 14.83 20.03 3.86
C ILE A 526 14.32 21.30 4.55
N LEU A 527 14.38 22.46 3.87
CA LEU A 527 14.11 23.77 4.47
C LEU A 527 12.73 23.88 5.17
N PRO A 528 11.61 23.38 4.61
CA PRO A 528 10.31 23.43 5.30
C PRO A 528 10.25 22.59 6.58
N ASP A 529 10.83 21.39 6.56
CA ASP A 529 10.89 20.49 7.73
C ASP A 529 11.81 21.07 8.81
N ALA A 530 12.95 21.65 8.41
CA ALA A 530 13.89 22.30 9.33
C ALA A 530 13.28 23.52 10.03
N LEU A 531 12.48 24.33 9.32
CA LEU A 531 11.77 25.48 9.91
C LEU A 531 10.66 25.05 10.88
N GLN A 532 9.92 23.98 10.56
CA GLN A 532 8.85 23.44 11.42
C GLN A 532 9.37 22.76 12.69
N THR A 533 10.54 22.12 12.61
CA THR A 533 11.08 21.27 13.68
C THR A 533 12.24 21.91 14.44
N ASP A 534 12.48 23.21 14.26
CA ASP A 534 13.62 23.94 14.84
C ASP A 534 14.97 23.27 14.55
N CYS A 535 15.13 22.80 13.31
CA CYS A 535 16.34 22.13 12.84
C CYS A 535 16.72 20.90 13.71
N ALA A 536 15.74 20.19 14.29
CA ALA A 536 15.98 19.06 15.20
C ALA A 536 16.91 17.99 14.61
N LYS A 537 16.87 17.81 13.29
CA LYS A 537 17.66 16.83 12.53
C LYS A 537 18.96 17.39 11.95
N CYS A 538 19.27 18.67 12.15
CA CYS A 538 20.44 19.32 11.56
C CYS A 538 21.75 18.92 12.26
N SER A 539 22.85 18.89 11.49
CA SER A 539 24.20 18.80 12.04
C SER A 539 24.62 20.12 12.69
N GLU A 540 25.62 20.10 13.58
CA GLU A 540 26.15 21.32 14.19
C GLU A 540 26.77 22.27 13.13
N LYS A 541 27.36 21.71 12.07
CA LYS A 541 27.83 22.48 10.91
C LYS A 541 26.68 23.15 10.17
N GLN A 542 25.56 22.44 9.95
CA GLN A 542 24.38 23.00 9.30
C GLN A 542 23.77 24.12 10.14
N LYS A 543 23.63 23.96 11.46
CA LYS A 543 23.13 25.02 12.35
C LYS A 543 23.98 26.28 12.32
N SER A 544 25.30 26.13 12.47
CA SER A 544 26.24 27.26 12.41
C SER A 544 26.31 27.91 11.02
N GLY A 545 26.19 27.11 9.95
CA GLY A 545 26.13 27.60 8.57
C GLY A 545 24.84 28.37 8.27
N THR A 546 23.68 27.89 8.73
CA THR A 546 22.38 28.56 8.59
C THR A 546 22.40 29.92 9.29
N GLU A 547 22.93 30.00 10.51
CA GLU A 547 23.07 31.27 11.24
C GLU A 547 23.92 32.28 10.45
N LYS A 548 25.07 31.83 9.92
CA LYS A 548 25.95 32.67 9.09
C LYS A 548 25.26 33.20 7.83
N VAL A 549 24.51 32.34 7.14
CA VAL A 549 23.77 32.72 5.91
C VAL A 549 22.66 33.71 6.22
N ILE A 550 21.87 33.47 7.27
CA ILE A 550 20.78 34.36 7.67
C ILE A 550 21.32 35.76 8.01
N ASN A 551 22.38 35.84 8.81
CA ASN A 551 22.98 37.13 9.21
C ASN A 551 23.49 37.90 7.99
N TYR A 552 24.20 37.21 7.09
CA TYR A 552 24.71 37.84 5.88
C TYR A 552 23.58 38.33 4.96
N LEU A 553 22.48 37.56 4.85
CA LEU A 553 21.32 37.93 4.04
C LEU A 553 20.61 39.17 4.58
N ILE A 554 20.40 39.26 5.89
CA ILE A 554 19.77 40.41 6.54
C ILE A 554 20.63 41.67 6.36
N ASP A 555 21.93 41.56 6.60
CA ASP A 555 22.83 42.73 6.61
C ASP A 555 23.20 43.21 5.20
N ASN A 556 23.33 42.29 4.22
CA ASN A 556 23.94 42.60 2.91
C ASN A 556 23.03 42.33 1.70
N ARG A 557 21.89 41.65 1.88
CA ARG A 557 20.98 41.20 0.79
C ARG A 557 19.50 41.20 1.24
N ASN A 558 19.07 42.28 1.90
CA ASN A 558 17.76 42.36 2.56
C ASN A 558 16.56 42.13 1.60
N ASP A 559 16.63 42.60 0.35
CA ASP A 559 15.55 42.38 -0.62
C ASP A 559 15.36 40.89 -0.94
N GLN A 560 16.45 40.14 -1.06
CA GLN A 560 16.42 38.69 -1.27
C GLN A 560 15.96 37.94 -0.01
N TRP A 561 16.34 38.42 1.18
CA TRP A 561 15.83 37.90 2.46
C TRP A 561 14.31 38.02 2.54
N GLN A 562 13.75 39.20 2.26
CA GLN A 562 12.30 39.43 2.30
C GLN A 562 11.53 38.53 1.31
N ASN A 563 12.09 38.28 0.14
CA ASN A 563 11.47 37.38 -0.86
C ASN A 563 11.49 35.92 -0.43
N LEU A 564 12.59 35.46 0.19
CA LEU A 564 12.68 34.11 0.76
C LEU A 564 11.73 33.94 1.95
N GLN A 565 11.67 34.94 2.85
CA GLN A 565 10.74 34.97 3.97
C GLN A 565 9.29 34.89 3.51
N LYS A 566 8.87 35.69 2.53
CA LYS A 566 7.51 35.60 1.97
C LYS A 566 7.16 34.22 1.40
N LYS A 567 8.15 33.49 0.89
CA LYS A 567 7.94 32.16 0.33
C LYS A 567 7.83 31.07 1.39
N TYR A 568 8.72 31.10 2.39
CA TYR A 568 8.87 30.01 3.37
C TYR A 568 8.20 30.31 4.73
N ASP A 569 7.89 31.57 5.01
CA ASP A 569 7.20 32.06 6.21
C ASP A 569 6.23 33.22 5.89
N PRO A 570 5.20 33.01 5.06
CA PRO A 570 4.26 34.07 4.65
C PRO A 570 3.45 34.66 5.81
N GLU A 571 3.25 33.90 6.89
CA GLU A 571 2.47 34.30 8.08
C GLU A 571 3.36 34.86 9.21
N ASN A 572 4.67 35.00 8.98
CA ASN A 572 5.67 35.44 9.96
C ASN A 572 5.70 34.60 11.25
N ILE A 573 5.28 33.34 11.18
CA ILE A 573 5.20 32.45 12.33
C ILE A 573 6.62 32.16 12.86
N TYR A 574 7.56 31.88 11.96
CA TYR A 574 8.93 31.50 12.34
C TYR A 574 9.76 32.73 12.70
N VAL A 575 9.65 33.82 11.94
CA VAL A 575 10.36 35.08 12.25
C VAL A 575 9.95 35.63 13.62
N ASN A 576 8.67 35.52 14.00
CA ASN A 576 8.23 35.90 15.35
C ASN A 576 8.73 34.94 16.43
N LYS A 577 8.80 33.64 16.14
CA LYS A 577 9.30 32.61 17.07
C LYS A 577 10.80 32.80 17.38
N TYR A 578 11.61 33.18 16.39
CA TYR A 578 13.06 33.35 16.54
C TYR A 578 13.50 34.78 16.86
N ARG A 579 12.57 35.74 16.93
CA ARG A 579 12.84 37.16 17.17
C ARG A 579 13.66 37.40 18.44
N ASP A 580 13.30 36.74 19.54
CA ASP A 580 13.97 36.93 20.83
C ASP A 580 15.38 36.33 20.86
N GLU A 581 15.62 35.23 20.14
CA GLU A 581 16.94 34.60 20.03
C GLU A 581 17.86 35.39 19.08
N ALA A 582 17.32 35.90 17.97
CA ALA A 582 18.02 36.78 17.05
C ALA A 582 18.42 38.11 17.72
N ASN A 583 17.51 38.71 18.50
CA ASN A 583 17.79 39.93 19.28
C ASN A 583 18.89 39.71 20.32
N LYS A 584 18.90 38.56 21.02
CA LYS A 584 19.99 38.19 21.95
C LYS A 584 21.35 38.04 21.27
N LYS A 585 21.35 37.76 19.97
CA LYS A 585 22.55 37.60 19.12
C LYS A 585 22.89 38.86 18.30
N GLY A 586 22.15 39.95 18.48
CA GLY A 586 22.40 41.24 17.82
C GLY A 586 21.85 41.35 16.38
N ILE A 587 21.01 40.41 15.94
CA ILE A 587 20.42 40.36 14.61
C ILE A 587 19.05 41.05 14.65
N LYS A 588 18.82 42.06 13.81
CA LYS A 588 17.54 42.77 13.70
C LYS A 588 16.66 42.09 12.63
N LEU A 589 15.73 41.26 13.06
CA LEU A 589 14.73 40.59 12.20
C LEU A 589 13.53 41.48 11.86
#